data_AF-W1P5V5-F1
#
_entry.id   AF-W1P5V5-F1
#
_cell.length_a   1.000
_cell.length_b   1.000
_cell.length_c   1.000
_cell.angle_alpha   90.00
_cell.angle_beta   90.00
_cell.angle_gamma   90.00
#
_symmetry.space_group_name_H-M   'P 1'
#
loop_
_entity.id
_entity.type
_entity.pdbx_description
1 polymer ?
#
loop_
_entity_poly.entity_id
_entity_poly.type
_entity_poly.pdbx_seq_one_letter_code
_entity_poly.pdbx_strand_id
1 'polypeptide(L)'
;LPRSVSIASHGRKDPFLSKPKSQQMTLKGMVKGTRNKLGRYVGKWFYDKGIPFDAANSPYFPPIVSAIQGVEPGVKPSTAYELSGPILDEEVEGVTKWIEEYKQSWPRTGITLMSDGWLNK
;
A
#
# COMPACT_ATOMS: atom_id res chain seq x y z
N LEU A 1 31.23 36.63 12.61
CA LEU A 1 30.01 35.95 13.10
C LEU A 1 28.83 36.36 12.24
N PRO A 2 28.34 35.52 11.30
CA PRO A 2 27.10 35.82 10.60
C PRO A 2 25.90 35.33 11.42
N ARG A 3 24.83 36.13 11.48
CA ARG A 3 23.57 35.77 12.16
C ARG A 3 22.83 34.73 11.34
N SER A 4 22.49 33.61 11.98
CA SER A 4 21.61 32.57 11.45
C SER A 4 20.18 33.11 11.34
N VAL A 5 19.61 33.08 10.13
CA VAL A 5 18.18 33.34 9.91
C VAL A 5 17.46 31.99 10.04
N SER A 6 16.71 31.81 11.13
CA SER A 6 15.83 30.65 11.30
C SER A 6 14.55 30.88 10.52
N ILE A 7 14.39 30.18 9.40
CA ILE A 7 13.13 30.16 8.65
C ILE A 7 12.20 29.17 9.36
N ALA A 8 11.28 29.68 10.18
CA ALA A 8 10.22 28.87 10.77
C ALA A 8 9.23 28.47 9.66
N SER A 9 9.49 27.35 9.00
CA SER A 9 8.55 26.73 8.07
C SER A 9 7.29 26.31 8.85
N HIS A 10 6.28 27.17 8.87
CA HIS A 10 4.94 26.81 9.28
C HIS A 10 4.40 25.82 8.25
N GLY A 11 4.63 24.53 8.49
CA GLY A 11 4.11 23.45 7.65
C GLY A 11 2.60 23.62 7.50
N ARG A 12 2.14 23.83 6.26
CA ARG A 12 0.73 23.91 5.91
C ARG A 12 0.07 22.57 6.31
N LYS A 13 -0.61 22.53 7.45
CA LYS A 13 -1.33 21.33 7.89
C LYS A 13 -2.46 21.04 6.89
N ASP A 14 -2.46 19.84 6.33
CA ASP A 14 -3.48 19.41 5.38
C ASP A 14 -4.87 19.42 6.05
N PRO A 15 -5.86 20.17 5.53
CA PRO A 15 -7.20 20.26 6.11
C PRO A 15 -7.90 18.91 6.31
N PHE A 16 -7.50 17.86 5.58
CA PHE A 16 -8.06 16.52 5.71
C PHE A 16 -7.43 15.68 6.82
N LEU A 17 -6.28 16.07 7.36
CA LEU A 17 -5.74 15.47 8.59
C LEU A 17 -6.37 16.08 9.85
N SER A 18 -7.18 17.13 9.69
CA SER A 18 -7.94 17.73 10.78
C SER A 18 -9.25 16.97 11.05
N LYS A 19 -9.71 17.00 12.30
CA LYS A 19 -10.99 16.37 12.68
C LYS A 19 -12.15 17.08 11.94
N PRO A 20 -13.09 16.34 11.32
CA PRO A 20 -14.20 16.97 10.61
C PRO A 20 -15.16 17.68 11.58
N LYS A 21 -15.63 18.87 11.19
CA LYS A 21 -16.76 19.55 11.86
C LYS A 21 -18.06 18.85 11.47
N SER A 22 -19.00 18.70 12.41
CA SER A 22 -20.29 18.05 12.18
C SER A 22 -21.17 18.89 11.24
N GLN A 23 -21.58 18.30 10.11
CA GLN A 23 -22.64 18.79 9.23
C GLN A 23 -23.59 17.63 8.94
N GLN A 24 -24.90 17.86 9.06
CA GLN A 24 -25.92 16.85 8.77
C GLN A 24 -25.98 16.58 7.25
N MET A 25 -25.90 15.30 6.85
CA MET A 25 -25.89 14.83 5.45
C MET A 25 -26.88 13.66 5.28
N THR A 26 -27.48 13.51 4.10
CA THR A 26 -28.43 12.43 3.78
C THR A 26 -27.73 11.07 3.59
N LEU A 27 -28.42 9.94 3.81
CA LEU A 27 -27.87 8.57 3.72
C LEU A 27 -27.16 8.26 2.38
N LYS A 28 -27.76 8.66 1.23
CA LYS A 28 -27.12 8.55 -0.09
C LYS A 28 -25.85 9.41 -0.19
N GLY A 29 -25.87 10.61 0.40
CA GLY A 29 -24.71 11.50 0.50
C GLY A 29 -23.61 10.94 1.40
N MET A 30 -23.97 10.21 2.46
CA MET A 30 -23.05 9.57 3.39
C MET A 30 -22.29 8.41 2.71
N VAL A 31 -22.99 7.53 1.99
CA VAL A 31 -22.37 6.43 1.23
C VAL A 31 -21.44 6.95 0.12
N LYS A 32 -21.87 7.99 -0.62
CA LYS A 32 -21.02 8.66 -1.62
C LYS A 32 -19.84 9.37 -0.96
N GLY A 33 -20.03 10.00 0.20
CA GLY A 33 -19.00 10.70 0.97
C GLY A 33 -17.90 9.80 1.54
N THR A 34 -18.25 8.60 2.01
CA THR A 34 -17.30 7.63 2.58
C THR A 34 -16.41 6.98 1.51
N ARG A 35 -16.99 6.54 0.38
CA ARG A 35 -16.22 6.07 -0.79
C ARG A 35 -15.25 7.15 -1.29
N ASN A 36 -15.66 8.41 -1.19
CA ASN A 36 -14.86 9.56 -1.57
C ASN A 36 -13.74 9.91 -0.56
N LYS A 37 -13.72 9.36 0.66
CA LYS A 37 -12.69 9.66 1.66
C LYS A 37 -11.51 8.69 1.57
N LEU A 38 -11.77 7.38 1.51
CA LEU A 38 -10.73 6.36 1.33
C LEU A 38 -9.97 6.58 0.01
N GLY A 39 -10.71 6.73 -1.10
CA GLY A 39 -10.10 6.99 -2.41
C GLY A 39 -9.27 8.27 -2.45
N ARG A 40 -9.63 9.30 -1.66
CA ARG A 40 -8.82 10.53 -1.55
C ARG A 40 -7.51 10.32 -0.79
N TYR A 41 -7.49 9.55 0.29
CA TYR A 41 -6.24 9.25 0.99
C TYR A 41 -5.34 8.33 0.17
N VAL A 42 -5.91 7.31 -0.47
CA VAL A 42 -5.16 6.44 -1.38
C VAL A 42 -4.58 7.25 -2.54
N GLY A 43 -5.37 8.13 -3.16
CA GLY A 43 -4.89 9.03 -4.21
C GLY A 43 -3.74 9.93 -3.74
N LYS A 44 -3.85 10.56 -2.55
CA LYS A 44 -2.76 11.36 -1.97
C LYS A 44 -1.50 10.53 -1.74
N TRP A 45 -1.62 9.29 -1.28
CA TRP A 45 -0.47 8.40 -1.11
C TRP A 45 0.19 8.04 -2.45
N PHE A 46 -0.59 7.76 -3.50
CA PHE A 46 -0.08 7.56 -4.85
C PHE A 46 0.71 8.78 -5.34
N TYR A 47 0.17 9.99 -5.16
CA TYR A 47 0.84 11.22 -5.59
C TYR A 47 2.12 11.51 -4.79
N ASP A 48 2.09 11.32 -3.46
CA ASP A 48 3.25 11.54 -2.58
C ASP A 48 4.40 10.57 -2.87
N LYS A 49 4.08 9.31 -3.19
CA LYS A 49 5.07 8.25 -3.44
C LYS A 49 5.41 8.05 -4.92
N GLY A 50 4.78 8.80 -5.82
CA GLY A 50 4.99 8.66 -7.26
C GLY A 50 4.60 7.28 -7.79
N ILE A 51 3.58 6.64 -7.19
CA ILE A 51 3.14 5.31 -7.59
C ILE A 51 2.40 5.41 -8.94
N PRO A 52 2.80 4.64 -9.97
CA PRO A 52 2.06 4.60 -11.24
C PRO A 52 0.60 4.20 -11.03
N PHE A 53 -0.33 4.84 -11.75
CA PHE A 53 -1.76 4.54 -11.58
C PHE A 53 -2.12 3.10 -11.95
N ASP A 54 -1.33 2.46 -12.81
CA ASP A 54 -1.50 1.05 -13.14
C ASP A 54 -1.35 0.12 -11.93
N ALA A 55 -0.66 0.55 -10.86
CA ALA A 55 -0.58 -0.23 -9.62
C ALA A 55 -1.96 -0.49 -8.98
N ALA A 56 -2.98 0.33 -9.28
CA ALA A 56 -4.36 0.10 -8.84
C ALA A 56 -5.05 -1.07 -9.58
N ASN A 57 -4.52 -1.52 -10.73
CA ASN A 57 -4.98 -2.69 -11.46
C ASN A 57 -4.36 -3.99 -10.94
N SER A 58 -3.44 -3.91 -9.98
CA SER A 58 -2.85 -5.08 -9.34
C SER A 58 -3.93 -5.97 -8.71
N PRO A 59 -3.82 -7.31 -8.83
CA PRO A 59 -4.76 -8.23 -8.17
C PRO A 59 -4.75 -8.10 -6.64
N TYR A 60 -3.69 -7.52 -6.07
CA TYR A 60 -3.57 -7.27 -4.63
C TYR A 60 -4.27 -6.00 -4.15
N PHE A 61 -4.63 -5.08 -5.06
CA PHE A 61 -5.22 -3.80 -4.66
C PHE A 61 -6.64 -3.92 -4.08
N PRO A 62 -7.60 -4.66 -4.69
CA PRO A 62 -8.91 -4.88 -4.07
C PRO A 62 -8.84 -5.60 -2.71
N PRO A 63 -8.03 -6.66 -2.50
CA PRO A 63 -7.81 -7.27 -1.19
C PRO A 63 -7.32 -6.28 -0.12
N ILE A 64 -6.35 -5.42 -0.45
CA ILE A 64 -5.86 -4.38 0.49
C ILE A 64 -6.99 -3.46 0.93
N VAL A 65 -7.83 -3.01 -0.01
CA VAL A 65 -8.98 -2.14 0.29
C VAL A 65 -9.98 -2.84 1.20
N SER A 66 -10.28 -4.12 0.95
CA SER A 66 -11.17 -4.93 1.80
C SER A 66 -10.60 -5.13 3.20
N ALA A 67 -9.30 -5.42 3.31
CA ALA A 67 -8.63 -5.57 4.61
C ALA A 67 -8.72 -4.28 5.42
N ILE A 68 -8.42 -3.12 4.82
CA ILE A 68 -8.53 -1.81 5.50
C ILE A 68 -9.96 -1.53 5.98
N GLN A 69 -10.98 -1.96 5.25
CA GLN A 69 -12.37 -1.79 5.66
C GLN A 69 -12.79 -2.71 6.82
N GLY A 70 -12.17 -3.90 6.93
CA GLY A 70 -12.45 -4.87 7.98
C GLY A 70 -11.67 -4.63 9.28
N VAL A 71 -10.64 -3.78 9.26
CA VAL A 71 -9.79 -3.49 10.42
C VAL A 71 -10.55 -2.66 11.46
N GLU A 72 -10.48 -3.09 12.73
CA GLU A 72 -11.09 -2.39 13.85
C GLU A 72 -10.43 -1.03 14.13
N PRO A 73 -11.19 -0.03 14.63
CA PRO A 73 -10.63 1.24 15.04
C PRO A 73 -9.54 1.06 16.11
N GLY A 74 -8.33 1.56 15.85
CA GLY A 74 -7.22 1.53 16.81
C GLY A 74 -6.10 0.56 16.45
N VAL A 75 -6.30 -0.30 15.46
CA VAL A 75 -5.21 -1.09 14.87
C VAL A 75 -4.21 -0.15 14.21
N LYS A 76 -2.94 -0.30 14.57
CA LYS A 76 -1.85 0.51 14.00
C LYS A 76 -1.52 -0.01 12.59
N PRO A 77 -1.31 0.88 11.61
CA PRO A 77 -0.72 0.47 10.34
C PRO A 77 0.66 -0.15 10.58
N SER A 78 1.02 -1.13 9.74
CA SER A 78 2.36 -1.71 9.75
C SER A 78 3.42 -0.64 9.54
N THR A 79 4.52 -0.75 10.28
CA THR A 79 5.68 0.11 10.16
C THR A 79 6.55 -0.30 8.98
N ALA A 80 7.44 0.59 8.55
CA ALA A 80 8.40 0.27 7.49
C ALA A 80 9.29 -0.93 7.86
N TYR A 81 9.69 -1.05 9.13
CA TYR A 81 10.47 -2.18 9.63
C TYR A 81 9.70 -3.51 9.53
N GLU A 82 8.43 -3.52 9.92
CA GLU A 82 7.59 -4.72 9.82
C GLU A 82 7.38 -5.13 8.35
N LEU A 83 7.14 -4.16 7.46
CA LEU A 83 6.99 -4.41 6.01
C LEU A 83 8.27 -4.94 5.36
N SER A 84 9.45 -4.47 5.79
CA SER A 84 10.73 -4.89 5.22
C SER A 84 11.38 -6.10 5.92
N GLY A 85 10.79 -6.55 7.02
CA GLY A 85 11.30 -7.66 7.83
C GLY A 85 10.27 -8.78 7.91
N PRO A 86 9.59 -8.95 9.05
CA PRO A 86 8.75 -10.12 9.31
C PRO A 86 7.67 -10.36 8.24
N ILE A 87 7.01 -9.30 7.73
CA ILE A 87 5.98 -9.47 6.68
C ILE A 87 6.61 -9.94 5.36
N LEU A 88 7.79 -9.41 5.02
CA LEU A 88 8.51 -9.85 3.82
C LEU A 88 8.98 -11.30 3.97
N ASP A 89 9.45 -11.68 5.16
CA ASP A 89 9.89 -13.05 5.45
C ASP A 89 8.73 -14.05 5.28
N GLU A 90 7.52 -13.71 5.75
CA GLU A 90 6.31 -14.52 5.57
C GLU A 90 5.94 -14.70 4.09
N GLU A 91 6.00 -13.63 3.28
CA GLU A 91 5.74 -13.71 1.84
C GLU A 91 6.80 -14.56 1.12
N VAL A 92 8.08 -14.46 1.51
CA VAL A 92 9.18 -15.27 0.96
C VAL A 92 8.97 -16.75 1.30
N GLU A 93 8.58 -17.07 2.52
CA GLU A 93 8.26 -18.45 2.93
C GLU A 93 7.09 -19.00 2.11
N GLY A 94 6.00 -18.23 1.96
CA GLY A 94 4.84 -18.61 1.16
C GLY A 94 5.20 -18.92 -0.30
N VAL A 95 5.98 -18.05 -0.94
CA VAL A 95 6.45 -18.25 -2.33
C VAL A 95 7.38 -19.47 -2.41
N THR A 96 8.29 -19.64 -1.45
CA THR A 96 9.22 -20.78 -1.42
C THR A 96 8.46 -22.09 -1.35
N LYS A 97 7.47 -22.19 -0.46
CA LYS A 97 6.60 -23.36 -0.33
C LYS A 97 5.85 -23.64 -1.63
N TRP A 98 5.28 -22.61 -2.26
CA TRP A 98 4.59 -22.77 -3.55
C TRP A 98 5.53 -23.30 -4.64
N ILE A 99 6.77 -22.81 -4.70
CA ILE A 99 7.81 -23.31 -5.62
C ILE A 99 8.13 -24.79 -5.34
N GLU A 100 8.25 -25.18 -4.08
CA GLU A 100 8.51 -26.57 -3.69
C GLU A 100 7.36 -27.51 -4.06
N GLU A 101 6.12 -27.09 -3.85
CA GLU A 101 4.94 -27.83 -4.30
C GLU A 101 4.94 -27.98 -5.83
N TYR A 102 5.26 -26.91 -6.55
CA TYR A 102 5.38 -26.95 -8.01
C TYR A 102 6.49 -27.91 -8.47
N LYS A 103 7.64 -27.92 -7.77
CA LYS A 103 8.78 -28.82 -8.02
C LYS A 103 8.42 -30.30 -7.94
N GLN A 104 7.46 -30.67 -7.10
CA GLN A 104 7.02 -32.06 -6.99
C GLN A 104 6.36 -32.59 -8.28
N SER A 105 5.85 -31.70 -9.15
CA SER A 105 5.28 -32.09 -10.44
C SER A 105 6.34 -32.41 -11.51
N TRP A 106 7.56 -31.91 -11.35
CA TRP A 106 8.61 -31.93 -12.38
C TRP A 106 8.97 -33.33 -12.90
N PRO A 107 9.07 -34.39 -12.07
CA PRO A 107 9.40 -35.73 -12.56
C PRO A 107 8.35 -36.31 -13.51
N ARG A 108 7.10 -35.81 -13.45
CA ARG A 108 5.99 -36.32 -14.26
C ARG A 108 5.79 -35.55 -15.55
N THR A 109 5.99 -34.23 -15.52
CA THR A 109 5.68 -33.35 -16.64
C THR A 109 6.89 -33.03 -17.50
N GLY A 110 8.11 -33.12 -16.97
CA GLY A 110 9.32 -32.70 -17.66
C GLY A 110 9.31 -31.19 -17.91
N ILE A 111 9.95 -30.40 -17.05
CA ILE A 111 9.97 -28.94 -17.17
C ILE A 111 11.32 -28.47 -17.72
N THR A 112 11.27 -27.54 -18.67
CA THR A 112 12.45 -26.78 -19.12
C THR A 112 12.42 -25.40 -18.47
N LEU A 113 13.44 -25.09 -17.66
CA LEU A 113 13.62 -23.76 -17.07
C LEU A 113 14.44 -22.91 -18.04
N MET A 114 13.83 -21.88 -18.61
CA MET A 114 14.54 -20.87 -19.38
C MET A 114 14.92 -19.72 -18.46
N SER A 115 16.21 -19.38 -18.40
CA SER A 115 16.72 -18.19 -17.72
C SER A 115 17.12 -17.17 -18.78
N ASP A 116 16.49 -16.00 -18.75
CA ASP A 116 16.84 -14.86 -19.57
C ASP A 116 17.81 -13.95 -18.81
N GLY A 117 19.07 -13.93 -19.25
CA GLY A 117 20.07 -12.99 -18.75
C GLY A 117 20.12 -11.75 -19.63
N TRP A 118 19.59 -10.61 -19.17
CA TRP A 118 19.85 -9.32 -19.80
C TRP A 118 20.85 -8.51 -18.97
N LEU A 119 21.94 -8.08 -19.61
CA LEU A 119 22.90 -7.14 -19.05
C LEU A 119 22.39 -5.72 -19.27
N ASN A 120 22.11 -5.00 -18.19
CA ASN A 120 21.79 -3.57 -18.24
C ASN A 120 23.12 -2.79 -18.29
N LYS A 121 23.32 -1.96 -19.32
CA LYS A 121 24.48 -1.07 -19.47
C LYS A 121 24.23 0.28 -18.83
#